data_AF-A0A5S9QZZ5-F1
#
_entry.id   AF-A0A5S9QZZ5-F1
#
_cell.length_a   1.000
_cell.length_b   1.000
_cell.length_c   1.000
_cell.angle_alpha   90.00
_cell.angle_beta   90.00
_cell.angle_gamma   90.00
#
_symmetry.space_group_name_H-M   'P 1'
#
loop_
_entity.id
_entity.type
_entity.pdbx_description
1 polymer ?
#
loop_
_entity_poly.entity_id
_entity_poly.type
_entity_poly.pdbx_seq_one_letter_code
_entity_poly.pdbx_strand_id
1 'polypeptide(L)'
;MTRAKILLVSAVSAMTVLSGCSQVEEITNEGGDTSCGDFVGFDEAEQNETITKMLTDEGKNEPGNAELSGTRLSVTTYCQVAGNQDTPIKQAPHL
;
A
#
# COMPACT_ATOMS: atom_id res chain seq x y z
N MET A 1 -43.11 -43.03 -10.21
CA MET A 1 -41.67 -42.70 -10.37
C MET A 1 -41.56 -41.47 -11.24
N THR A 2 -41.60 -40.30 -10.59
CA THR A 2 -41.79 -39.01 -11.25
C THR A 2 -40.45 -38.48 -11.77
N ARG A 3 -40.40 -38.18 -13.07
CA ARG A 3 -39.31 -37.43 -13.71
C ARG A 3 -39.55 -35.93 -13.57
N ALA A 4 -38.43 -35.20 -13.61
CA ALA A 4 -38.25 -33.78 -13.92
C ALA A 4 -37.95 -32.85 -12.73
N LYS A 5 -36.66 -32.49 -12.67
CA LYS A 5 -36.08 -31.14 -12.65
C LYS A 5 -36.68 -30.11 -11.68
N ILE A 6 -35.81 -29.59 -10.83
CA ILE A 6 -35.48 -28.16 -10.59
C ILE A 6 -34.65 -28.16 -9.29
N LEU A 7 -33.32 -28.17 -9.43
CA LEU A 7 -32.45 -27.01 -9.20
C LEU A 7 -32.56 -26.46 -7.78
N LEU A 8 -31.50 -26.63 -6.99
CA LEU A 8 -30.89 -25.59 -6.15
C LEU A 8 -29.48 -26.08 -5.77
N VAL A 9 -28.52 -25.72 -6.63
CA VAL A 9 -27.10 -25.62 -6.30
C VAL A 9 -26.94 -24.42 -5.39
N SER A 10 -26.31 -24.60 -4.24
CA SER A 10 -25.56 -23.55 -3.54
C SER A 10 -24.38 -24.19 -2.81
N ALA A 11 -23.47 -24.78 -3.57
CA ALA A 11 -22.08 -24.87 -3.17
C ALA A 11 -21.39 -23.57 -3.57
N VAL A 12 -20.30 -23.26 -2.87
CA VAL A 12 -19.33 -22.18 -3.11
C VAL A 12 -19.62 -20.89 -2.35
N SER A 13 -18.98 -20.85 -1.18
CA SER A 13 -18.38 -19.66 -0.57
C SER A 13 -17.83 -18.70 -1.63
N ALA A 14 -18.49 -17.55 -1.79
CA ALA A 14 -17.90 -16.39 -2.42
C ALA A 14 -17.84 -15.29 -1.37
N MET A 15 -16.78 -15.32 -0.55
CA MET A 15 -16.31 -14.10 0.10
C MET A 15 -15.88 -13.17 -1.04
N THR A 16 -16.77 -12.27 -1.44
CA THR A 16 -16.41 -11.17 -2.33
C THR A 16 -15.61 -10.17 -1.50
N VAL A 17 -14.33 -10.48 -1.28
CA VAL A 17 -13.34 -9.43 -1.07
C VAL A 17 -13.13 -8.80 -2.44
N LEU A 18 -13.72 -7.63 -2.67
CA LEU A 18 -13.20 -6.69 -3.65
C LEU A 18 -11.87 -6.16 -3.08
N SER A 19 -10.83 -7.00 -3.06
CA SER A 19 -9.45 -6.56 -2.87
C SER A 19 -8.86 -6.33 -4.25
N GLY A 20 -9.19 -5.15 -4.80
CA GLY A 20 -8.46 -4.53 -5.90
C GLY A 20 -7.12 -3.92 -5.47
N CYS A 21 -6.60 -4.31 -4.30
CA CYS A 21 -5.25 -3.98 -3.84
C CYS A 21 -4.56 -5.32 -3.58
N SER A 22 -3.48 -5.53 -4.30
CA SER A 22 -2.55 -6.65 -4.32
C SER A 22 -2.63 -7.57 -3.09
N GLN A 23 -2.78 -8.87 -3.36
CA GLN A 23 -2.52 -9.95 -2.41
C GLN A 23 -1.01 -10.02 -2.14
N VAL A 24 -0.44 -8.94 -1.58
CA VAL A 24 0.93 -8.94 -1.10
C VAL A 24 0.93 -9.84 0.12
N GLU A 25 1.70 -10.92 0.02
CA GLU A 25 2.23 -11.67 1.14
C GLU A 25 2.55 -10.70 2.29
N GLU A 26 2.37 -11.08 3.55
CA GLU A 26 2.46 -10.22 4.74
C GLU A 26 3.85 -9.57 4.93
N ILE A 27 4.27 -8.72 3.99
CA ILE A 27 5.17 -7.59 4.21
C ILE A 27 4.29 -6.68 5.03
N THR A 28 4.52 -6.65 6.34
CA THR A 28 3.98 -5.59 7.18
C THR A 28 4.50 -4.29 6.58
N ASN A 29 3.68 -3.63 5.77
CA ASN A 29 3.96 -2.30 5.27
C ASN A 29 3.97 -1.41 6.51
N GLU A 30 5.14 -0.93 6.91
CA GLU A 30 5.33 -0.11 8.11
C GLU A 30 4.89 1.34 7.89
N GLY A 31 4.45 1.69 6.68
CA GLY A 31 4.04 3.04 6.32
C GLY A 31 5.15 4.05 6.61
N GLY A 32 4.86 5.01 7.47
CA GLY A 32 5.82 6.04 7.86
C GLY A 32 7.03 5.55 8.64
N ASP A 33 6.95 4.35 9.24
CA ASP A 33 8.05 3.75 10.00
C ASP A 33 9.06 3.00 9.12
N THR A 34 8.76 2.78 7.84
CA THR A 34 9.71 2.20 6.87
C THR A 34 11.01 3.01 6.84
N SER A 35 12.13 2.30 6.84
CA SER A 35 13.46 2.93 6.80
C SER A 35 13.76 3.52 5.43
N CYS A 36 14.57 4.58 5.37
CA CYS A 36 15.05 5.15 4.12
C CYS A 36 15.85 4.14 3.27
N GLY A 37 16.57 3.22 3.91
CA GLY A 37 17.29 2.14 3.20
C GLY A 37 16.34 1.21 2.46
N ASP A 38 15.27 0.78 3.14
CA ASP A 38 14.26 -0.11 2.54
C ASP A 38 13.46 0.62 1.47
N PHE A 39 12.96 1.82 1.77
CA PHE A 39 12.13 2.61 0.87
C PHE A 39 12.82 2.91 -0.48
N VAL A 40 14.11 3.25 -0.47
CA VAL A 40 14.87 3.50 -1.70
C VAL A 40 15.15 2.21 -2.48
N GLY A 41 15.14 1.05 -1.81
CA GLY A 41 15.30 -0.27 -2.43
C GLY A 41 14.02 -0.86 -3.02
N PHE A 42 12.86 -0.37 -2.58
CA PHE A 42 11.54 -0.80 -3.06
C PHE A 42 11.29 -0.42 -4.51
N ASP A 43 10.44 -1.20 -5.18
CA ASP A 43 9.90 -0.81 -6.48
C ASP A 43 8.87 0.32 -6.36
N GLU A 44 8.47 0.90 -7.49
CA GLU A 44 7.58 2.05 -7.49
C GLU A 44 6.19 1.73 -6.87
N ALA A 45 5.68 0.52 -7.05
CA ALA A 45 4.39 0.13 -6.52
C ALA A 45 4.46 0.02 -4.99
N GLU A 46 5.49 -0.65 -4.46
CA GLU A 46 5.77 -0.74 -3.03
C GLU A 46 5.96 0.65 -2.40
N GLN A 47 6.73 1.53 -3.04
CA GLN A 47 6.90 2.92 -2.57
C GLN A 47 5.56 3.66 -2.47
N ASN A 48 4.70 3.52 -3.48
CA ASN A 48 3.39 4.16 -3.47
C ASN A 48 2.47 3.58 -2.38
N GLU A 49 2.49 2.27 -2.16
CA GLU A 49 1.72 1.63 -1.07
C GLU A 49 2.19 2.11 0.30
N THR A 50 3.51 2.18 0.53
CA THR A 50 4.11 2.70 1.77
C THR A 50 3.77 4.16 2.01
N ILE A 51 3.82 5.02 0.97
CA ILE A 51 3.44 6.43 1.09
C ILE A 51 1.94 6.58 1.37
N THR A 52 1.09 5.84 0.66
CA THR A 52 -0.35 5.85 0.92
C THR A 52 -0.62 5.48 2.37
N LYS A 53 0.00 4.41 2.86
CA LYS A 53 -0.13 4.01 4.25
C LYS A 53 0.35 5.11 5.21
N MET A 54 1.55 5.66 5.00
CA MET A 54 2.10 6.76 5.81
C MET A 54 1.11 7.92 5.94
N LEU A 55 0.59 8.41 4.81
CA LEU A 55 -0.33 9.55 4.81
C LEU A 55 -1.68 9.19 5.47
N THR A 56 -2.19 7.97 5.27
CA THR A 56 -3.44 7.54 5.92
C THR A 56 -3.29 7.29 7.42
N ASP A 57 -2.16 6.77 7.89
CA ASP A 57 -1.85 6.59 9.32
C ASP A 57 -1.76 7.94 10.04
N GLU A 58 -1.35 9.01 9.33
CA GLU A 58 -1.39 10.40 9.80
C GLU A 58 -2.79 11.03 9.77
N GLY A 59 -3.79 10.29 9.29
CA GLY A 59 -5.18 10.74 9.20
C GLY A 59 -5.50 11.55 7.95
N LYS A 60 -4.64 11.54 6.92
CA LYS A 60 -4.95 12.13 5.61
C LYS A 60 -5.81 11.16 4.79
N ASN A 61 -6.46 11.70 3.76
CA ASN A 61 -7.17 10.88 2.79
C ASN A 61 -6.17 10.17 1.87
N GLU A 62 -6.65 9.15 1.14
CA GLU A 62 -5.86 8.49 0.12
C GLU A 62 -5.36 9.52 -0.93
N PRO A 63 -4.04 9.59 -1.16
CA PRO A 63 -3.45 10.61 -2.03
C PRO A 63 -3.78 10.35 -3.50
N GLY A 64 -3.97 11.42 -4.27
CA GLY A 64 -4.03 11.32 -5.73
C GLY A 64 -2.65 11.09 -6.36
N ASN A 65 -2.61 10.66 -7.63
CA ASN A 65 -1.36 10.32 -8.34
C ASN A 65 -0.29 11.44 -8.31
N ALA A 66 -0.70 12.70 -8.39
CA ALA A 66 0.23 13.83 -8.36
C ALA A 66 0.86 14.02 -6.97
N GLU A 67 0.05 13.85 -5.92
CA GLU A 67 0.50 13.94 -4.53
C GLU A 67 1.42 12.75 -4.18
N LEU A 68 1.05 11.54 -4.60
CA LEU A 68 1.91 10.35 -4.50
C LEU A 68 3.28 10.59 -5.15
N SER A 69 3.30 11.06 -6.40
CA SER A 69 4.54 11.31 -7.12
C SER A 69 5.39 12.39 -6.44
N GLY A 70 4.75 13.47 -5.96
CA GLY A 70 5.43 14.56 -5.26
C GLY A 70 6.01 14.12 -3.91
N THR A 71 5.23 13.40 -3.12
CA THR A 71 5.67 12.83 -1.84
C THR A 71 6.77 11.81 -2.05
N ARG A 72 6.66 10.92 -3.04
CA ARG A 72 7.70 9.95 -3.39
C ARG A 72 9.02 10.63 -3.72
N LEU A 73 8.99 11.62 -4.60
CA LEU A 73 10.18 12.41 -4.93
C LEU A 73 10.77 13.08 -3.68
N SER A 74 9.94 13.63 -2.81
CA SER A 74 10.37 14.32 -1.60
C SER A 74 11.00 13.36 -0.59
N VAL A 75 10.38 12.21 -0.34
CA VAL A 75 10.90 11.14 0.53
C VAL A 75 12.21 10.59 -0.02
N THR A 76 12.27 10.23 -1.31
CA THR A 76 13.50 9.73 -1.95
C THR A 76 14.62 10.76 -1.84
N THR A 77 14.34 12.03 -2.13
CA THR A 77 15.34 13.10 -2.03
C THR A 77 15.83 13.25 -0.60
N TYR A 78 14.91 13.30 0.37
CA TYR A 78 15.24 13.39 1.79
C TYR A 78 16.16 12.23 2.22
N CYS A 79 15.80 11.00 1.88
CA CYS A 79 16.59 9.82 2.20
C CYS A 79 18.00 9.85 1.60
N GLN A 80 18.18 10.50 0.45
CA GLN A 80 19.49 10.61 -0.21
C GLN A 80 20.35 11.76 0.34
N VAL A 81 19.75 12.85 0.81
CA VAL A 81 20.49 14.09 1.14
C VAL A 81 20.57 14.42 2.63
N ALA A 82 19.60 13.97 3.43
CA ALA A 82 19.45 14.34 4.83
C ALA A 82 19.23 13.15 5.76
N GLY A 83 18.58 12.10 5.28
CA GLY A 83 18.41 10.84 6.00
C GLY A 83 19.65 9.93 5.95
N ASN A 84 19.62 8.90 6.78
CA ASN A 84 20.50 7.74 6.70
C ASN A 84 19.65 6.47 6.49
N GLN A 85 20.29 5.31 6.32
CA GLN A 85 19.57 4.05 6.04
C GLN A 85 18.51 3.71 7.09
N ASP A 86 18.74 4.05 8.36
CA ASP A 86 17.84 3.72 9.48
C ASP A 86 16.79 4.81 9.74
N THR A 87 16.80 5.91 8.98
CA THR A 87 15.88 7.03 9.19
C THR A 87 14.47 6.67 8.72
N PRO A 88 13.43 6.74 9.57
CA PRO A 88 12.05 6.51 9.16
C PRO A 88 11.57 7.55 8.15
N ILE A 89 10.85 7.12 7.12
CA ILE A 89 10.42 8.01 6.04
C ILE A 89 9.41 9.08 6.46
N LYS A 90 8.66 8.90 7.57
CA LYS A 90 7.76 9.94 8.10
C LYS A 90 8.46 11.23 8.53
N GLN A 91 9.79 11.20 8.66
CA GLN A 91 10.58 12.40 8.93
C GLN A 91 10.85 13.25 7.67
N ALA A 92 10.65 12.68 6.48
CA ALA A 92 10.79 13.41 5.24
C ALA A 92 9.69 14.48 5.12
N PRO A 93 10.00 15.68 4.58
CA PRO A 93 8.96 16.64 4.21
C PRO A 93 8.02 16.04 3.16
N HIS A 94 6.71 16.13 3.41
CA HIS A 94 5.68 15.61 2.50
C HIS A 94 4.42 16.51 2.54
N LEU A 95 3.60 16.38 1.50
CA LEU A 95 2.34 17.11 1.31
C LEU A 95 1.28 16.61 2.29
#